data_AF-A0A7C7VBT0-F1
#
_entry.id   AF-A0A7C7VBT0-F1
#
_cell.length_a   1.000
_cell.length_b   1.000
_cell.length_c   1.000
_cell.angle_alpha   90.00
_cell.angle_beta   90.00
_cell.angle_gamma   90.00
#
_symmetry.space_group_name_H-M   'P 1'
#
loop_
_entity.id
_entity.type
_entity.pdbx_description
1 polymer ?
#
loop_
_entity_poly.entity_id
_entity_poly.type
_entity_poly.pdbx_seq_one_letter_code
_entity_poly.pdbx_strand_id
1 'polypeptide(L)'
;MNVRPRLPSRRRAARTGFSLVELLVVIAVGSVVMGIAVGLTLVVFQVQKRCEAQQGQLAVLGRLAEQFRRDVHAATVVRPLNQPDRKATDEESGPETGWEIQLQGDRAVRYRLGRNAVERVELAGSRPTTRESYRLPAGAEALVETEEDDSETLVSLLVVRSGARRAPVGLRELRIVAAVGRDLRFRQPTSRAEAGE
;
A
#
# COMPACT_ATOMS: atom_id res chain seq x y z
N MET A 1 96.43 -21.88 -21.23
CA MET A 1 95.49 -20.73 -21.17
C MET A 1 94.25 -21.16 -20.43
N ASN A 2 94.06 -20.69 -19.19
CA ASN A 2 92.93 -21.07 -18.33
C ASN A 2 91.86 -19.98 -18.40
N VAL A 3 90.77 -20.26 -19.10
CA VAL A 3 89.59 -19.37 -19.18
C VAL A 3 88.76 -19.61 -17.91
N ARG A 4 88.78 -18.65 -16.97
CA ARG A 4 87.91 -18.68 -15.79
C ARG A 4 86.48 -18.27 -16.16
N PRO A 5 85.44 -19.02 -15.76
CA PRO A 5 84.06 -18.65 -16.01
C PRO A 5 83.64 -17.45 -15.14
N ARG A 6 83.05 -16.42 -15.76
CA ARG A 6 82.39 -15.31 -15.05
C ARG A 6 81.08 -15.82 -14.45
N LEU A 7 80.98 -15.84 -13.13
CA LEU A 7 79.74 -16.16 -12.43
C LEU A 7 78.70 -15.04 -12.64
N PRO A 8 77.40 -15.38 -12.78
CA PRO A 8 76.34 -14.41 -12.98
C PRO A 8 76.19 -13.50 -11.75
N SER A 9 76.29 -12.19 -11.99
CA SER A 9 76.04 -11.17 -10.98
C SER A 9 74.58 -11.23 -10.54
N ARG A 10 74.33 -11.72 -9.31
CA ARG A 10 73.03 -11.57 -8.63
C ARG A 10 72.69 -10.08 -8.58
N ARG A 11 71.79 -9.63 -9.45
CA ARG A 11 71.14 -8.33 -9.30
C ARG A 11 70.40 -8.37 -7.97
N ARG A 12 70.93 -7.68 -6.96
CA ARG A 12 70.20 -7.45 -5.71
C ARG A 12 68.95 -6.66 -6.08
N ALA A 13 67.78 -7.29 -5.99
CA ALA A 13 66.51 -6.58 -6.08
C ALA A 13 66.54 -5.49 -5.00
N ALA A 14 66.57 -4.23 -5.44
CA ALA A 14 66.53 -3.10 -4.54
C ALA A 14 65.21 -3.18 -3.77
N ARG A 15 65.29 -3.42 -2.46
CA ARG A 15 64.12 -3.35 -1.59
C ARG A 15 63.73 -1.89 -1.48
N THR A 16 62.73 -1.46 -2.26
CA THR A 16 62.09 -0.16 -2.09
C THR A 16 61.22 -0.22 -0.85
N GLY A 17 61.77 0.21 0.28
CA GLY A 17 60.97 0.40 1.50
C GLY A 17 60.00 1.56 1.30
N PHE A 18 58.73 1.34 1.55
CA PHE A 18 57.74 2.41 1.63
C PHE A 18 58.10 3.36 2.78
N SER A 19 58.04 4.66 2.54
CA SER A 19 58.28 5.66 3.59
C SER A 19 57.16 5.60 4.64
N LEU A 20 57.49 5.81 5.92
CA LEU A 20 56.48 5.94 6.99
C LEU A 20 55.42 6.99 6.65
N VAL A 21 55.81 8.07 5.97
CA VAL A 21 54.91 9.13 5.53
C VAL A 21 53.91 8.61 4.50
N GLU A 22 54.36 7.76 3.58
CA GLU A 22 53.51 7.17 2.54
C GLU A 22 52.46 6.24 3.15
N LEU A 23 52.85 5.42 4.13
CA LEU A 23 51.92 4.55 4.86
C LEU A 23 50.87 5.36 5.62
N LEU A 24 51.25 6.45 6.29
CA LEU A 24 50.32 7.33 7.00
C LEU A 24 49.30 7.98 6.05
N VAL A 25 49.75 8.45 4.89
CA VAL A 25 48.86 9.01 3.87
C VAL A 25 47.87 7.97 3.37
N VAL A 26 48.32 6.74 3.09
CA VAL A 26 47.45 5.64 2.65
C VAL A 26 46.39 5.31 3.71
N ILE A 27 46.77 5.24 4.99
CA ILE A 27 45.83 4.97 6.08
C ILE A 27 44.81 6.11 6.23
N ALA A 28 45.26 7.36 6.14
CA ALA A 28 44.39 8.53 6.25
C ALA A 28 43.37 8.58 5.10
N VAL A 29 43.83 8.43 3.85
CA VAL A 29 42.96 8.38 2.67
C VAL A 29 42.01 7.19 2.74
N GLY A 30 42.52 6.00 3.11
CA GLY A 30 41.71 4.79 3.25
C GLY A 30 40.59 4.95 4.28
N SER A 31 40.88 5.63 5.39
CA SER A 31 39.90 5.91 6.45
C SER A 31 38.79 6.86 5.97
N VAL A 32 39.13 7.90 5.20
CA VAL A 32 38.15 8.82 4.60
C VAL A 32 37.25 8.08 3.61
N VAL A 33 37.84 7.28 2.72
CA VAL A 33 37.08 6.49 1.74
C VAL A 33 36.15 5.50 2.44
N MET A 34 36.62 4.82 3.48
CA MET A 34 35.81 3.89 4.27
C MET A 34 34.65 4.63 4.96
N GLY A 35 34.89 5.80 5.54
CA GLY A 35 33.86 6.63 6.14
C GLY A 35 32.76 7.02 5.16
N ILE A 36 33.13 7.43 3.94
CA ILE A 36 32.18 7.75 2.87
C ILE A 36 31.37 6.51 2.47
N ALA A 37 32.03 5.36 2.28
CA ALA A 37 31.36 4.11 1.90
C ALA A 37 30.33 3.67 2.95
N VAL A 38 30.68 3.75 4.24
CA VAL A 38 29.76 3.47 5.34
C VAL A 38 28.60 4.47 5.34
N GLY A 39 28.88 5.76 5.18
CA GLY A 39 27.85 6.81 5.11
C GLY A 39 26.83 6.57 3.99
N LEU A 40 27.30 6.26 2.78
CA LEU A 40 26.42 5.94 1.64
C LEU A 40 25.58 4.68 1.90
N THR A 41 26.18 3.65 2.49
CA THR A 41 25.49 2.41 2.84
C THR A 41 24.34 2.67 3.81
N LEU A 42 24.55 3.52 4.83
CA LEU A 42 23.50 3.89 5.78
C LEU A 42 22.35 4.64 5.10
N VAL A 43 22.65 5.55 4.17
CA VAL A 43 21.62 6.27 3.41
C VAL A 43 20.80 5.30 2.56
N VAL A 44 21.44 4.37 1.84
CA VAL A 44 20.75 3.36 1.02
C VAL A 44 19.81 2.51 1.89
N PHE A 45 20.27 2.04 3.06
CA PHE A 45 19.42 1.28 3.98
C PHE A 45 18.21 2.08 4.48
N GLN A 46 18.37 3.38 4.74
CA GLN A 46 17.25 4.23 5.15
C GLN A 46 16.23 4.40 4.02
N VAL A 47 16.69 4.58 2.78
CA VAL A 47 15.83 4.67 1.60
C VAL A 47 15.08 3.36 1.38
N GLN A 48 15.76 2.22 1.46
CA GLN A 48 15.14 0.90 1.28
C GLN A 48 14.02 0.67 2.30
N LYS A 49 14.25 0.94 3.58
CA LYS A 49 13.21 0.81 4.63
C LYS A 49 11.97 1.66 4.35
N ARG A 50 12.15 2.87 3.81
CA ARG A 50 11.04 3.75 3.42
C ARG A 50 10.28 3.18 2.22
N CYS A 51 11.00 2.66 1.23
CA CYS A 51 10.39 2.01 0.07
C CYS A 51 9.58 0.76 0.46
N GLU A 52 10.12 -0.10 1.33
CA GLU A 52 9.41 -1.30 1.82
C GLU A 52 8.13 -0.94 2.57
N ALA A 53 8.19 0.05 3.47
CA ALA A 53 7.02 0.54 4.18
C ALA A 53 5.96 1.10 3.22
N GLN A 54 6.38 1.85 2.19
CA GLN A 54 5.49 2.40 1.18
C GLN A 54 4.87 1.31 0.29
N GLN A 55 5.64 0.31 -0.10
CA GLN A 55 5.14 -0.85 -0.87
C GLN A 55 4.08 -1.62 -0.08
N GLY A 56 4.31 -1.86 1.22
CA GLY A 56 3.32 -2.48 2.10
C GLY A 56 2.01 -1.70 2.16
N GLN A 57 2.08 -0.37 2.25
CA GLN A 57 0.88 0.49 2.21
C GLN A 57 0.14 0.43 0.88
N LEU A 58 0.85 0.49 -0.24
CA LEU A 58 0.24 0.39 -1.58
C LEU A 58 -0.43 -0.97 -1.79
N ALA A 59 0.16 -2.06 -1.30
CA ALA A 59 -0.43 -3.38 -1.37
C ALA A 59 -1.74 -3.48 -0.55
N VAL A 60 -1.80 -2.86 0.62
CA VAL A 60 -3.03 -2.77 1.43
C VAL A 60 -4.12 -1.99 0.70
N LEU A 61 -3.78 -0.82 0.13
CA LEU A 61 -4.73 -0.02 -0.64
C LEU A 61 -5.19 -0.71 -1.93
N GLY A 62 -4.32 -1.46 -2.59
CA GLY A 62 -4.67 -2.28 -3.76
C GLY A 62 -5.72 -3.34 -3.41
N ARG A 63 -5.52 -4.08 -2.32
CA ARG A 63 -6.50 -5.07 -1.84
C ARG A 63 -7.83 -4.43 -1.46
N LEU A 64 -7.80 -3.29 -0.75
CA LEU A 64 -9.00 -2.51 -0.44
C LEU A 64 -9.75 -2.13 -1.73
N ALA A 65 -9.04 -1.62 -2.74
CA ALA A 65 -9.66 -1.22 -4.00
C ALA A 65 -10.29 -2.39 -4.75
N GLU A 66 -9.63 -3.53 -4.81
CA GLU A 66 -10.17 -4.75 -5.44
C GLU A 66 -11.38 -5.30 -4.68
N GLN A 67 -11.34 -5.32 -3.36
CA GLN A 67 -12.43 -5.82 -2.53
C GLN A 67 -13.65 -4.90 -2.59
N PHE A 68 -13.42 -3.59 -2.48
CA PHE A 68 -14.47 -2.58 -2.63
C PHE A 68 -15.16 -2.67 -4.00
N ARG A 69 -14.40 -2.76 -5.11
CA ARG A 69 -14.98 -2.92 -6.44
C ARG A 69 -15.81 -4.19 -6.56
N ARG A 70 -15.30 -5.33 -6.06
CA ARG A 70 -16.04 -6.59 -6.07
C ARG A 70 -17.35 -6.50 -5.29
N ASP A 71 -17.32 -5.93 -4.10
CA ASP A 71 -18.52 -5.79 -3.27
C ASP A 71 -19.55 -4.87 -3.93
N VAL A 72 -19.13 -3.71 -4.46
CA VAL A 72 -20.03 -2.76 -5.15
C VAL A 72 -20.58 -3.33 -6.46
N HIS A 73 -19.76 -4.02 -7.26
CA HIS A 73 -20.22 -4.64 -8.51
C HIS A 73 -21.24 -5.76 -8.26
N ALA A 74 -21.11 -6.49 -7.16
CA ALA A 74 -22.05 -7.53 -6.74
C ALA A 74 -23.28 -6.99 -5.99
N ALA A 75 -23.29 -5.70 -5.67
CA ALA A 75 -24.34 -5.07 -4.88
C ALA A 75 -25.66 -4.96 -5.64
N THR A 76 -26.76 -5.17 -4.93
CA THR A 76 -28.11 -4.82 -5.40
C THR A 76 -28.49 -3.40 -5.00
N VAL A 77 -28.04 -2.97 -3.82
CA VAL A 77 -28.33 -1.65 -3.25
C VAL A 77 -27.12 -1.18 -2.45
N VAL A 78 -26.79 0.10 -2.52
CA VAL A 78 -25.80 0.75 -1.64
C VAL A 78 -26.51 1.86 -0.86
N ARG A 79 -26.35 1.85 0.47
CA ARG A 79 -26.95 2.86 1.36
C ARG A 79 -25.89 3.50 2.24
N PRO A 80 -25.87 4.84 2.39
CA PRO A 80 -25.01 5.48 3.39
C PRO A 80 -25.40 4.98 4.78
N LEU A 81 -24.38 4.77 5.62
CA LEU A 81 -24.56 4.43 7.04
C LEU A 81 -24.96 5.69 7.84
N ASN A 82 -25.87 6.49 7.31
CA ASN A 82 -26.36 7.70 7.95
C ASN A 82 -27.64 7.38 8.70
N GLN A 83 -27.51 6.66 9.81
CA GLN A 83 -28.51 6.75 10.86
C GLN A 83 -27.79 7.06 12.17
N PRO A 84 -27.90 8.30 12.69
CA PRO A 84 -27.80 8.50 14.13
C PRO A 84 -29.01 7.81 14.76
N ASP A 85 -29.00 6.49 14.85
CA ASP A 85 -29.95 5.78 15.68
C ASP A 85 -29.54 6.10 17.13
N ARG A 86 -30.30 7.03 17.71
CA ARG A 86 -29.97 7.84 18.89
C ARG A 86 -29.96 7.03 20.20
N LYS A 87 -29.69 5.72 20.13
CA LYS A 87 -29.75 4.74 21.21
C LYS A 87 -28.51 3.84 21.34
N ALA A 88 -27.40 4.15 20.68
CA ALA A 88 -26.12 3.58 21.07
C ALA A 88 -25.57 4.40 22.26
N THR A 89 -25.83 3.93 23.47
CA THR A 89 -25.44 4.55 24.76
C THR A 89 -23.93 4.47 25.05
N ASP A 90 -23.11 4.12 24.06
CA ASP A 90 -21.66 4.04 24.21
C ASP A 90 -21.05 5.34 23.66
N GLU A 91 -20.79 6.30 24.57
CA GLU A 91 -20.25 7.64 24.33
C GLU A 91 -18.90 7.70 23.58
N GLU A 92 -18.31 6.55 23.24
CA GLU A 92 -16.99 6.47 22.60
C GLU A 92 -17.04 6.30 21.06
N SER A 93 -18.21 6.01 20.48
CA SER A 93 -18.38 5.89 19.03
C SER A 93 -18.97 7.16 18.44
N GLY A 94 -18.10 8.03 17.92
CA GLY A 94 -18.53 9.16 17.08
C GLY A 94 -19.37 8.70 15.87
N PRO A 95 -20.00 9.64 15.13
CA PRO A 95 -20.88 9.30 14.02
C PRO A 95 -20.20 8.34 13.03
N GLU A 96 -20.75 7.14 12.90
CA GLU A 96 -20.22 6.13 11.99
C GLU A 96 -20.44 6.58 10.55
N THR A 97 -19.42 7.17 9.94
CA THR A 97 -19.46 7.47 8.50
C THR A 97 -19.12 6.19 7.75
N GLY A 98 -19.92 5.82 6.76
CA GLY A 98 -19.74 4.56 6.04
C GLY A 98 -20.86 4.23 5.08
N TRP A 99 -20.91 2.98 4.65
CA TRP A 99 -22.04 2.43 3.91
C TRP A 99 -22.36 1.01 4.27
N GLU A 100 -23.59 0.64 3.97
CA GLU A 100 -24.05 -0.73 3.89
C GLU A 100 -24.33 -1.07 2.41
N ILE A 101 -23.66 -2.10 1.95
CA ILE A 101 -23.76 -2.65 0.59
C ILE A 101 -24.56 -3.94 0.70
N GLN A 102 -25.78 -3.93 0.19
CA GLN A 102 -26.62 -5.12 0.14
C GLN A 102 -26.17 -5.99 -1.04
N LEU A 103 -25.80 -7.24 -0.75
CA LEU A 103 -25.49 -8.25 -1.76
C LEU A 103 -26.74 -9.10 -2.05
N GLN A 104 -26.62 -10.09 -2.92
CA GLN A 104 -27.71 -11.03 -3.15
C GLN A 104 -28.00 -11.93 -1.94
N GLY A 105 -29.29 -12.23 -1.76
CA GLY A 105 -29.78 -12.99 -0.61
C GLY A 105 -29.75 -12.16 0.67
N ASP A 106 -29.47 -12.82 1.79
CA ASP A 106 -29.38 -12.19 3.11
C ASP A 106 -27.94 -11.76 3.46
N ARG A 107 -27.13 -11.39 2.46
CA ARG A 107 -25.74 -10.95 2.68
C ARG A 107 -25.61 -9.45 2.53
N ALA A 108 -24.83 -8.84 3.43
CA ALA A 108 -24.48 -7.43 3.35
C ALA A 108 -23.01 -7.21 3.71
N VAL A 109 -22.43 -6.12 3.21
CA VAL A 109 -21.08 -5.68 3.58
C VAL A 109 -21.17 -4.26 4.09
N ARG A 110 -20.66 -4.04 5.30
CA ARG A 110 -20.59 -2.74 5.94
C ARG A 110 -19.17 -2.20 5.86
N TYR A 111 -19.01 -1.04 5.25
CA TYR A 111 -17.76 -0.29 5.26
C TYR A 111 -17.87 0.85 6.27
N ARG A 112 -16.99 0.86 7.29
CA ARG A 112 -16.86 1.94 8.27
C ARG A 112 -15.59 2.72 8.01
N LEU A 113 -15.70 4.04 7.95
CA LEU A 113 -14.59 4.95 7.71
C LEU A 113 -14.12 5.51 9.05
N GLY A 114 -12.93 5.11 9.46
CA GLY A 114 -12.23 5.71 10.60
C GLY A 114 -11.23 6.77 10.13
N ARG A 115 -10.63 7.47 11.10
CA ARG A 115 -9.59 8.50 10.85
C ARG A 115 -8.34 7.96 10.16
N ASN A 116 -8.04 6.67 10.30
CA ASN A 116 -6.79 6.06 9.82
C ASN A 116 -6.98 4.63 9.29
N ALA A 117 -8.22 4.17 9.16
CA ALA A 117 -8.52 2.84 8.68
C ALA A 117 -9.91 2.78 8.05
N VAL A 118 -10.07 1.91 7.07
CA VAL A 118 -11.38 1.48 6.57
C VAL A 118 -11.62 0.08 7.11
N GLU A 119 -12.73 -0.12 7.82
CA GLU A 119 -13.13 -1.45 8.28
C GLU A 119 -14.22 -2.00 7.38
N ARG A 120 -14.05 -3.25 6.94
CA ARG A 120 -15.06 -4.01 6.19
C ARG A 120 -15.60 -5.09 7.11
N VAL A 121 -16.91 -5.11 7.31
CA VAL A 121 -17.60 -6.16 8.05
C VAL A 121 -18.60 -6.83 7.13
N GLU A 122 -18.42 -8.11 6.89
CA GLU A 122 -19.38 -8.91 6.16
C GLU A 122 -20.42 -9.49 7.11
N LEU A 123 -21.68 -9.43 6.69
CA LEU A 123 -22.85 -9.83 7.45
C LEU A 123 -23.59 -10.93 6.69
N ALA A 124 -23.99 -11.98 7.40
CA ALA A 124 -25.01 -12.93 6.98
C ALA A 124 -26.24 -12.72 7.86
N GLY A 125 -27.26 -12.08 7.30
CA GLY A 125 -28.35 -11.45 8.01
C GLY A 125 -27.83 -10.34 8.90
N SER A 126 -28.06 -10.47 10.21
CA SER A 126 -27.56 -9.52 11.20
C SER A 126 -26.26 -9.96 11.88
N ARG A 127 -25.68 -11.11 11.51
CA ARG A 127 -24.50 -11.66 12.19
C ARG A 127 -23.21 -11.34 11.41
N PRO A 128 -22.21 -10.73 12.06
CA PRO A 128 -20.90 -10.53 11.44
C PRO A 128 -20.20 -11.87 11.23
N THR A 129 -19.83 -12.16 9.98
CA THR A 129 -19.13 -13.38 9.58
C THR A 129 -17.64 -13.15 9.35
N THR A 130 -17.26 -11.98 8.85
CA THR A 130 -15.86 -11.64 8.56
C THR A 130 -15.64 -10.17 8.84
N ARG A 131 -14.50 -9.84 9.45
CA ARG A 131 -14.07 -8.47 9.70
C ARG A 131 -12.66 -8.28 9.18
N GLU A 132 -12.46 -7.25 8.37
CA GLU A 132 -11.18 -6.84 7.84
C GLU A 132 -10.93 -5.36 8.14
N SER A 133 -9.67 -4.99 8.34
CA SER A 133 -9.26 -3.61 8.61
C SER A 133 -8.12 -3.22 7.68
N TYR A 134 -8.32 -2.17 6.91
CA TYR A 134 -7.34 -1.62 5.98
C TYR A 134 -6.79 -0.32 6.55
N ARG A 135 -5.58 -0.36 7.08
CA ARG A 135 -4.90 0.86 7.58
C ARG A 135 -4.58 1.79 6.42
N LEU A 136 -5.00 3.05 6.56
CA LEU A 136 -4.68 4.13 5.64
C LEU A 136 -3.28 4.70 5.95
N PRO A 137 -2.63 5.36 4.98
CA PRO A 137 -1.42 6.13 5.23
C PRO A 137 -1.61 7.14 6.37
N ALA A 138 -0.55 7.44 7.12
CA ALA A 138 -0.64 8.39 8.22
C ALA A 138 -1.12 9.77 7.75
N GLY A 139 -2.18 10.28 8.40
CA GLY A 139 -2.82 11.54 8.04
C GLY A 139 -3.68 11.45 6.77
N ALA A 140 -4.00 10.26 6.27
CA ALA A 140 -5.01 10.06 5.25
C ALA A 140 -6.36 9.69 5.88
N GLU A 141 -7.42 10.21 5.29
CA GLU A 141 -8.81 9.94 5.63
C GLU A 141 -9.52 9.35 4.43
N ALA A 142 -10.47 8.46 4.69
CA ALA A 142 -11.36 7.93 3.67
C ALA A 142 -12.64 8.77 3.64
N LEU A 143 -12.97 9.28 2.46
CA LEU A 143 -14.20 9.99 2.16
C LEU A 143 -14.98 9.19 1.14
N VAL A 144 -16.28 9.45 1.06
CA VAL A 144 -17.08 8.80 0.05
C VAL A 144 -18.17 9.61 -0.61
N GLU A 145 -18.35 9.26 -1.87
CA GLU A 145 -19.22 9.92 -2.83
C GLU A 145 -20.06 8.85 -3.52
N THR A 146 -21.35 9.13 -3.68
CA THR A 146 -22.24 8.36 -4.57
C THR A 146 -22.69 9.32 -5.65
N GLU A 147 -22.50 8.91 -6.91
CA GLU A 147 -22.92 9.65 -8.09
C GLU A 147 -23.96 8.79 -8.80
N GLU A 148 -25.15 9.36 -9.01
CA GLU A 148 -26.24 8.70 -9.71
C GLU A 148 -26.35 9.33 -11.10
N ASP A 149 -26.08 8.53 -12.13
CA ASP A 149 -26.28 8.88 -13.54
C ASP A 149 -27.52 8.13 -14.05
N ASP A 150 -28.12 8.58 -15.15
CA ASP A 150 -29.40 8.11 -15.70
C ASP A 150 -29.45 6.58 -15.93
N SER A 151 -28.30 5.92 -16.03
CA SER A 151 -28.20 4.47 -16.27
C SER A 151 -27.40 3.68 -15.24
N GLU A 152 -26.59 4.34 -14.39
CA GLU A 152 -25.68 3.68 -13.45
C GLU A 152 -25.51 4.48 -12.16
N THR A 153 -25.52 3.79 -11.02
CA THR A 153 -25.05 4.36 -9.76
C THR A 153 -23.56 4.04 -9.59
N LEU A 154 -22.73 5.08 -9.52
CA LEU A 154 -21.29 4.98 -9.25
C LEU A 154 -21.00 5.29 -7.78
N VAL A 155 -20.09 4.50 -7.20
CA VAL A 155 -19.66 4.65 -5.81
C VAL A 155 -18.15 4.92 -5.76
N SER A 156 -17.85 6.12 -5.25
CA SER A 156 -16.59 6.83 -5.00
C SER A 156 -15.82 6.57 -3.71
N LEU A 157 -14.97 5.55 -3.53
CA LEU A 157 -14.08 5.50 -2.34
C LEU A 157 -12.83 6.38 -2.54
N LEU A 158 -12.75 7.47 -1.78
CA LEU A 158 -11.67 8.45 -1.83
C LEU A 158 -10.76 8.30 -0.63
N VAL A 159 -9.45 8.21 -0.85
CA VAL A 159 -8.43 8.31 0.20
C VAL A 159 -7.66 9.59 -0.03
N VAL A 160 -7.94 10.60 0.80
CA VAL A 160 -7.34 11.94 0.73
C VAL A 160 -6.47 12.17 1.94
N ARG A 161 -5.50 13.08 1.84
CA ARG A 161 -4.70 13.49 3.00
C ARG A 161 -5.44 14.57 3.78
N SER A 162 -5.77 14.29 5.03
CA SER A 162 -6.39 15.25 5.95
C SER A 162 -5.43 16.40 6.26
N GLY A 163 -5.88 17.63 6.08
CA GLY A 163 -5.21 18.84 6.58
C GLY A 163 -4.01 19.40 5.78
N ALA A 164 -3.76 19.01 4.53
CA ALA A 164 -2.52 19.41 3.85
C ALA A 164 -2.60 20.74 3.06
N ARG A 165 -2.22 21.86 3.71
CA ARG A 165 -1.99 23.17 3.06
C ARG A 165 -0.71 23.26 2.22
N ARG A 166 0.08 22.19 2.10
CA ARG A 166 1.18 21.96 1.12
C ARG A 166 1.94 20.73 1.61
N ALA A 167 1.74 19.58 0.97
CA ALA A 167 2.54 18.39 1.20
C ALA A 167 3.55 18.19 0.06
N PRO A 168 4.80 17.78 0.35
CA PRO A 168 5.76 17.35 -0.66
C PRO A 168 5.24 16.08 -1.37
N VAL A 169 5.71 15.87 -2.60
CA VAL A 169 5.35 14.79 -3.54
C VAL A 169 5.00 13.47 -2.84
N GLY A 170 3.70 13.21 -2.69
CA GLY A 170 3.11 12.02 -2.07
C GLY A 170 1.65 11.90 -2.52
N LEU A 171 1.08 10.69 -2.44
CA LEU A 171 -0.28 10.30 -2.89
C LEU A 171 -1.24 11.49 -2.96
N ARG A 172 -1.44 12.03 -4.18
CA ARG A 172 -2.21 13.27 -4.39
C ARG A 172 -3.68 13.07 -4.02
N GLU A 173 -4.21 11.91 -4.39
CA GLU A 173 -5.57 11.44 -4.12
C GLU A 173 -5.63 10.00 -4.67
N LEU A 174 -6.22 9.07 -3.94
CA LEU A 174 -6.58 7.76 -4.50
C LEU A 174 -8.10 7.70 -4.58
N ARG A 175 -8.64 7.66 -5.80
CA ARG A 175 -10.07 7.50 -6.07
C ARG A 175 -10.32 6.09 -6.61
N ILE A 176 -11.16 5.33 -5.91
CA ILE A 176 -11.58 3.98 -6.28
C ILE A 176 -13.05 4.07 -6.67
N VAL A 177 -13.33 3.91 -7.97
CA VAL A 177 -14.69 3.97 -8.53
C VAL A 177 -15.18 2.56 -8.84
N ALA A 178 -16.45 2.30 -8.55
CA ALA A 178 -17.15 1.06 -8.89
C ALA A 178 -18.63 1.34 -9.22
N ALA A 179 -19.19 0.58 -10.16
CA ALA A 179 -20.60 0.71 -10.55
C ALA A 179 -21.47 -0.34 -9.84
N VAL A 180 -22.57 0.09 -9.22
CA VAL A 180 -23.49 -0.80 -8.51
C VAL A 180 -24.10 -1.83 -9.48
N GLY A 181 -24.10 -3.10 -9.09
CA GLY A 181 -24.77 -4.16 -9.83
C GLY A 181 -24.14 -4.52 -11.19
N ARG A 182 -22.91 -4.08 -11.47
CA ARG A 182 -22.19 -4.39 -12.73
C ARG A 182 -22.15 -5.89 -13.02
N ASP A 183 -21.94 -6.72 -12.00
CA ASP A 183 -21.84 -8.18 -12.15
C ASP A 183 -23.20 -8.84 -12.40
N LEU A 184 -24.29 -8.16 -12.04
CA LEU A 184 -25.66 -8.69 -12.20
C LEU A 184 -26.12 -8.66 -13.66
N ARG A 185 -25.53 -7.79 -14.49
CA ARG A 185 -25.91 -7.62 -15.90
C ARG A 185 -25.67 -8.84 -16.78
N PHE A 186 -24.69 -9.66 -16.42
CA PHE A 186 -24.33 -10.87 -17.18
C PHE A 186 -25.14 -12.10 -16.77
N ARG A 187 -25.93 -12.02 -15.71
CA ARG A 187 -26.90 -13.05 -15.35
C ARG A 187 -28.18 -12.81 -16.12
N GLN A 188 -28.16 -13.08 -17.43
CA GLN A 188 -29.42 -13.28 -18.14
C GLN A 188 -30.19 -14.41 -17.44
N PRO A 189 -31.49 -14.26 -17.17
CA PRO A 189 -32.29 -15.38 -16.73
C PRO A 189 -32.20 -16.44 -17.81
N THR A 190 -31.79 -17.66 -17.46
CA THR A 190 -31.86 -18.82 -18.34
C THR A 190 -33.34 -19.15 -18.56
N SER A 191 -34.06 -18.31 -19.33
CA SER A 191 -35.44 -18.56 -19.75
C SER A 191 -35.41 -19.56 -20.91
N ARG A 192 -34.99 -20.79 -20.63
CA ARG A 192 -35.06 -21.90 -21.59
C ARG A 192 -35.04 -23.25 -20.87
N ALA A 193 -36.09 -23.54 -20.12
CA ALA A 193 -36.50 -24.91 -19.79
C ALA A 193 -37.85 -24.84 -19.05
N GLU A 194 -38.94 -24.76 -19.81
CA GLU A 194 -40.29 -25.26 -19.44
C GLU A 194 -41.23 -24.94 -20.61
N ALA A 195 -40.95 -25.59 -21.74
CA ALA A 195 -41.88 -25.76 -22.84
C ALA A 195 -41.71 -27.21 -23.32
N GLY A 196 -42.59 -28.08 -22.82
CA GLY A 196 -42.50 -29.54 -22.87
C GLY A 196 -42.26 -30.07 -21.45
N GLU A 197 -43.24 -30.63 -20.76
CA GLU A 197 -44.11 -31.74 -21.18
C GLU A 197 -45.49 -31.71 -20.47
#